data_AF-A0A511YK90-F1
#
_entry.id   AF-A0A511YK90-F1
#
_cell.length_a   1.000
_cell.length_b   1.000
_cell.length_c   1.000
_cell.angle_alpha   90.00
_cell.angle_beta   90.00
_cell.angle_gamma   90.00
#
_symmetry.space_group_name_H-M   'P 1'
#
loop_
_entity.id
_entity.type
_entity.pdbx_description
1 polymer ?
#
loop_
_entity_poly.entity_id
_entity_poly.type
_entity_poly.pdbx_seq_one_letter_code
_entity_poly.pdbx_strand_id
1 'polypeptide(L)'
;MKNKRLLALRSLTGISIGDAFGESFFGEERLVRASIQQRIIPEGNPDFTDDTIMAITVFRSLEQFGEIDQDFLAEKFTKNYYLDTNRGYGPSMHLYFRDVKSGDYWKEVSYAKFEGQGSMGNGGAMRAAVIGAYFYDDFTRLKENAERSCEVTHANRKPWKEQRPLPWLPPLPSGKSWIWKFLISRISSGLFRMN
;
A
#
# COMPACT_ATOMS: atom_id res chain seq x y z
N MET A 1 16.92 -18.46 -2.53
CA MET A 1 16.74 -17.15 -1.84
C MET A 1 17.15 -15.93 -2.67
N LYS A 2 18.33 -15.88 -3.32
CA LYS A 2 18.79 -14.70 -4.10
C LYS A 2 17.78 -14.19 -5.15
N ASN A 3 17.02 -15.08 -5.78
CA ASN A 3 16.02 -14.70 -6.78
C ASN A 3 14.81 -13.94 -6.18
N LYS A 4 14.30 -14.37 -5.01
CA LYS A 4 13.13 -13.74 -4.35
C LYS A 4 13.41 -12.30 -3.93
N ARG A 5 14.57 -12.06 -3.32
CA ARG A 5 15.01 -10.70 -2.92
C ARG A 5 15.19 -9.79 -4.13
N LEU A 6 15.76 -10.30 -5.22
CA LEU A 6 15.94 -9.53 -6.45
C LEU A 6 14.59 -9.14 -7.08
N LEU A 7 13.63 -10.07 -7.14
CA LEU A 7 12.28 -9.80 -7.64
C LEU A 7 11.55 -8.76 -6.76
N ALA A 8 11.65 -8.90 -5.44
CA ALA A 8 11.09 -7.93 -4.51
C ALA A 8 11.71 -6.53 -4.66
N LEU A 9 13.04 -6.45 -4.84
CA LEU A 9 13.74 -5.18 -5.09
C LEU A 9 13.29 -4.55 -6.41
N ARG A 10 13.18 -5.34 -7.49
CA ARG A 10 12.65 -4.84 -8.78
C ARG A 10 11.22 -4.34 -8.65
N SER A 11 10.38 -5.05 -7.89
CA SER A 11 9.02 -4.60 -7.59
C SER A 11 9.02 -3.30 -6.79
N LEU A 12 9.95 -3.14 -5.84
CA LEU A 12 10.10 -1.90 -5.08
C LEU A 12 10.52 -0.73 -5.98
N THR A 13 11.45 -0.95 -6.92
CA THR A 13 11.81 0.06 -7.94
C THR A 13 10.61 0.42 -8.81
N GLY A 14 9.78 -0.56 -9.18
CA GLY A 14 8.53 -0.31 -9.90
C GLY A 14 7.54 0.54 -9.10
N ILE A 15 7.38 0.26 -7.79
CA ILE A 15 6.59 1.10 -6.90
C ILE A 15 7.14 2.52 -6.89
N SER A 16 8.44 2.71 -6.68
CA SER A 16 9.02 4.06 -6.55
C SER A 16 8.89 4.90 -7.82
N ILE A 17 9.04 4.27 -8.98
CA ILE A 17 8.84 4.95 -10.27
C ILE A 17 7.35 5.29 -10.46
N GLY A 18 6.45 4.34 -10.20
CA GLY A 18 5.01 4.55 -10.36
C GLY A 18 4.44 5.59 -9.40
N ASP A 19 4.94 5.60 -8.18
CA ASP A 19 4.64 6.56 -7.11
C ASP A 19 5.07 7.98 -7.51
N ALA A 20 6.36 8.21 -7.77
CA ALA A 20 6.86 9.51 -8.20
C ALA A 20 6.19 10.00 -9.50
N PHE A 21 6.01 9.09 -10.47
CA PHE A 21 5.29 9.43 -11.69
C PHE A 21 3.84 9.82 -11.40
N GLY A 22 3.12 9.07 -10.56
CA GLY A 22 1.74 9.37 -10.18
C GLY A 22 1.60 10.68 -9.43
N GLU A 23 2.52 10.96 -8.51
CA GLU A 23 2.59 12.20 -7.72
C GLU A 23 2.70 13.44 -8.62
N SER A 24 3.40 13.32 -9.77
CA SER A 24 3.47 14.40 -10.77
C SER A 24 2.11 14.87 -11.27
N PHE A 25 1.06 14.04 -11.13
CA PHE A 25 -0.31 14.33 -11.58
C PHE A 25 -1.27 14.63 -10.42
N PHE A 26 -0.77 14.96 -9.23
CA PHE A 26 -1.58 15.55 -8.17
C PHE A 26 -1.56 17.09 -8.26
N GLY A 27 -2.72 17.72 -8.08
CA GLY A 27 -2.85 19.18 -8.17
C GLY A 27 -4.18 19.62 -8.76
N GLU A 28 -4.20 20.81 -9.37
CA GLU A 28 -5.40 21.37 -9.99
C GLU A 28 -5.91 20.47 -11.13
N GLU A 29 -7.14 19.98 -10.99
CA GLU A 29 -7.74 18.99 -11.89
C GLU A 29 -7.66 19.42 -13.37
N ARG A 30 -7.87 20.70 -13.67
CA ARG A 30 -7.82 21.23 -15.03
C ARG A 30 -6.43 21.08 -15.65
N LEU A 31 -5.38 21.41 -14.90
CA LEU A 31 -3.99 21.36 -15.38
C LEU A 31 -3.53 19.90 -15.54
N VAL A 32 -3.88 19.05 -14.57
CA VAL A 32 -3.61 17.61 -14.62
C VAL A 32 -4.28 16.97 -15.83
N ARG A 33 -5.57 17.26 -16.07
CA ARG A 33 -6.31 16.74 -17.24
C ARG A 33 -5.69 17.19 -18.56
N ALA A 34 -5.27 18.44 -18.66
CA ALA A 34 -4.60 18.95 -19.85
C ALA A 34 -3.27 18.20 -20.11
N SER A 35 -2.47 18.00 -19.06
CA SER A 35 -1.19 17.28 -19.13
C SER A 35 -1.37 15.83 -19.56
N ILE A 36 -2.37 15.13 -19.00
CA ILE A 36 -2.74 13.76 -19.39
C ILE A 36 -3.16 13.70 -20.85
N GLN A 37 -4.03 14.61 -21.31
CA GLN A 37 -4.51 14.65 -22.70
C GLN A 37 -3.36 14.89 -23.68
N GLN A 38 -2.40 15.73 -23.30
CA GLN A 38 -1.24 16.08 -24.12
C GLN A 38 -0.08 15.08 -23.99
N ARG A 39 -0.20 14.08 -23.10
CA ARG A 39 0.89 13.14 -22.76
C ARG A 39 2.17 13.85 -22.31
N ILE A 40 2.01 14.96 -21.59
CA ILE A 40 3.08 15.74 -21.00
C ILE A 40 3.15 15.42 -19.51
N ILE A 41 4.36 15.16 -19.02
CA ILE A 41 4.62 15.04 -17.58
C ILE A 41 4.71 16.47 -17.04
N PRO A 42 3.88 16.86 -16.04
CA PRO A 42 3.96 18.18 -15.44
C PRO A 42 5.38 18.55 -14.99
N GLU A 43 5.77 19.81 -15.17
CA GLU A 43 7.09 20.29 -14.75
C GLU A 43 7.24 20.18 -13.23
N GLY A 44 8.36 19.59 -12.79
CA GLY A 44 8.65 19.35 -11.38
C GLY A 44 9.72 18.27 -11.24
N ASN A 45 10.28 18.13 -10.04
CA ASN A 45 11.10 16.97 -9.69
C ASN A 45 10.25 16.05 -8.82
N PRO A 46 9.55 15.05 -9.40
CA PRO A 46 8.68 14.20 -8.62
C PRO A 46 9.49 13.42 -7.60
N ASP A 47 9.17 13.66 -6.33
CA ASP A 47 9.67 12.88 -5.22
C ASP A 47 8.72 11.69 -4.98
N PHE A 48 9.20 10.68 -4.27
CA PHE A 48 8.36 9.56 -3.85
C PHE A 48 7.58 9.91 -2.57
N THR A 49 6.45 9.25 -2.37
CA THR A 49 5.50 9.51 -1.28
C THR A 49 5.58 8.42 -0.20
N ASP A 50 4.58 8.38 0.69
CA ASP A 50 4.43 7.36 1.70
C ASP A 50 4.28 5.95 1.11
N ASP A 51 3.75 5.82 -0.12
CA ASP A 51 3.71 4.56 -0.88
C ASP A 51 5.09 3.89 -0.90
N THR A 52 6.10 4.62 -1.39
CA THR A 52 7.49 4.12 -1.47
C THR A 52 8.13 3.93 -0.10
N ILE A 53 7.96 4.89 0.82
CA ILE A 53 8.56 4.81 2.17
C ILE A 53 8.06 3.58 2.92
N MET A 54 6.76 3.31 2.83
CA MET A 54 6.16 2.13 3.45
C MET A 54 6.58 0.85 2.70
N ALA A 55 6.68 0.87 1.37
CA ALA A 55 7.16 -0.28 0.60
C ALA A 55 8.64 -0.64 0.90
N ILE A 56 9.51 0.35 1.11
CA ILE A 56 10.90 0.13 1.55
C ILE A 56 10.91 -0.64 2.87
N THR A 57 10.06 -0.26 3.82
CA THR A 57 9.98 -0.91 5.13
C THR A 57 9.50 -2.37 5.02
N VAL A 58 8.53 -2.64 4.15
CA VAL A 58 8.08 -4.00 3.80
C VAL A 58 9.22 -4.82 3.22
N PHE A 59 9.96 -4.28 2.25
CA PHE A 59 11.12 -4.95 1.69
C PHE A 59 12.17 -5.29 2.74
N ARG A 60 12.47 -4.36 3.66
CA ARG A 60 13.46 -4.59 4.73
C ARG A 60 13.05 -5.70 5.69
N SER A 61 11.75 -5.80 6.03
CA SER A 61 11.25 -6.94 6.81
C SER A 61 11.49 -8.27 6.08
N LEU A 62 11.13 -8.34 4.80
CA LEU A 62 11.32 -9.56 3.99
C LEU A 62 12.81 -9.90 3.83
N GLU A 63 13.67 -8.90 3.68
CA GLU A 63 15.11 -9.08 3.59
C GLU A 63 15.69 -9.65 4.89
N GLN A 64 15.30 -9.09 6.03
CA GLN A 64 15.84 -9.41 7.35
C GLN A 64 15.27 -10.72 7.91
N PHE A 65 13.96 -10.93 7.82
CA PHE A 65 13.26 -12.03 8.50
C PHE A 65 12.77 -13.12 7.54
N GLY A 66 12.74 -12.85 6.23
CA GLY A 66 12.16 -13.77 5.25
C GLY A 66 10.63 -13.85 5.29
N GLU A 67 10.00 -12.97 6.07
CA GLU A 67 8.57 -12.78 6.24
C GLU A 67 8.26 -11.38 6.78
N ILE A 68 6.98 -11.09 6.98
CA ILE A 68 6.49 -9.85 7.55
C ILE A 68 6.48 -9.94 9.08
N ASP A 69 7.36 -9.17 9.69
CA ASP A 69 7.40 -8.91 11.12
C ASP A 69 6.62 -7.63 11.43
N GLN A 70 5.50 -7.77 12.14
CA GLN A 70 4.53 -6.68 12.31
C GLN A 70 5.02 -5.62 13.30
N ASP A 71 5.76 -6.04 14.33
CA ASP A 71 6.36 -5.12 15.31
C ASP A 71 7.46 -4.29 14.65
N PHE A 72 8.32 -4.93 13.84
CA PHE A 72 9.31 -4.23 13.03
C PHE A 72 8.66 -3.24 12.07
N LEU A 73 7.59 -3.63 11.37
CA LEU A 73 6.87 -2.73 10.48
C LEU A 73 6.30 -1.53 11.26
N ALA A 74 5.62 -1.76 12.38
CA ALA A 74 5.06 -0.69 13.21
C ALA A 74 6.14 0.29 13.67
N GLU A 75 7.27 -0.22 14.19
CA GLU A 75 8.40 0.60 14.63
C GLU A 75 8.98 1.43 13.48
N LYS A 76 9.28 0.78 12.34
CA LYS A 76 9.94 1.45 11.21
C LYS A 76 9.01 2.39 10.45
N PHE A 77 7.73 2.06 10.28
CA PHE A 77 6.76 3.00 9.72
C PHE A 77 6.67 4.26 10.57
N THR A 78 6.54 4.10 11.90
CA THR A 78 6.48 5.22 12.83
C THR A 78 7.76 6.04 12.77
N LYS A 79 8.94 5.39 12.82
CA LYS A 79 10.22 6.08 12.73
C LYS A 79 10.36 6.87 11.43
N ASN A 80 10.07 6.26 10.28
CA ASN A 80 10.19 6.91 8.98
C ASN A 80 9.19 8.07 8.82
N TYR A 81 7.97 7.91 9.34
CA TYR A 81 6.99 8.98 9.37
C TYR A 81 7.50 10.25 10.07
N TYR A 82 8.25 10.10 11.19
CA TYR A 82 8.81 11.26 11.89
C TYR A 82 10.10 11.81 11.28
N LEU A 83 10.72 11.12 10.30
CA LEU A 83 11.79 11.72 9.52
C LEU A 83 11.25 12.75 8.53
N ASP A 84 10.05 12.50 7.97
CA ASP A 84 9.35 13.44 7.10
C ASP A 84 7.84 13.16 7.13
N THR A 85 7.11 14.02 7.85
CA THR A 85 5.66 13.88 8.01
C THR A 85 4.88 14.33 6.78
N ASN A 86 5.52 15.05 5.84
CA ASN A 86 4.87 15.67 4.68
C ASN A 86 5.08 14.86 3.40
N ARG A 87 4.86 13.55 3.50
CA ARG A 87 5.08 12.58 2.40
C ARG A 87 3.81 12.05 1.75
N GLY A 88 2.65 12.68 1.98
CA GLY A 88 1.38 12.24 1.38
C GLY A 88 0.54 11.32 2.27
N TYR A 89 0.99 11.04 3.50
CA TYR A 89 0.25 10.22 4.46
C TYR A 89 -1.20 10.70 4.63
N GLY A 90 -2.15 9.76 4.51
CA GLY A 90 -3.57 10.08 4.72
C GLY A 90 -3.87 10.60 6.13
N PRO A 91 -4.92 11.42 6.34
CA PRO A 91 -5.18 12.10 7.62
C PRO A 91 -5.23 11.17 8.84
N SER A 92 -5.79 9.97 8.68
CA SER A 92 -5.88 8.98 9.76
C SER A 92 -4.52 8.41 10.18
N MET A 93 -3.50 8.46 9.32
CA MET A 93 -2.16 7.96 9.60
C MET A 93 -1.41 8.86 10.56
N HIS A 94 -1.63 10.18 10.51
CA HIS A 94 -1.03 11.10 11.49
C HIS A 94 -1.42 10.76 12.93
N LEU A 95 -2.70 10.48 13.16
CA LEU A 95 -3.19 10.04 14.47
C LEU A 95 -2.58 8.70 14.87
N TYR A 96 -2.57 7.73 13.96
CA TYR A 96 -1.95 6.43 14.21
C TYR A 96 -0.50 6.54 14.67
N PHE A 97 0.34 7.27 13.93
CA PHE A 97 1.76 7.39 14.27
C PHE A 97 2.01 8.23 15.53
N ARG A 98 1.09 9.13 15.88
CA ARG A 98 1.12 9.83 17.16
C ARG A 98 0.87 8.88 18.32
N ASP A 99 -0.18 8.06 18.21
CA ASP A 99 -0.60 7.16 19.28
C ASP A 99 0.47 6.07 19.51
N VAL A 100 0.98 5.45 18.43
CA VAL A 100 2.10 4.48 18.51
C VAL A 100 3.38 5.12 19.08
N LYS A 101 3.71 6.35 18.70
CA LYS A 101 4.87 7.06 19.31
C LYS A 101 4.68 7.37 20.79
N SER A 102 3.43 7.55 21.23
CA SER A 102 3.09 7.82 22.63
C SER A 102 3.19 6.58 23.52
N GLY A 103 3.44 5.41 22.93
CA GLY A 103 3.66 4.14 23.63
C GLY A 103 2.50 3.16 23.48
N ASP A 104 1.44 3.53 22.77
CA ASP A 104 0.31 2.62 22.55
C ASP A 104 0.72 1.44 21.66
N TYR A 105 0.20 0.25 21.98
CA TYR A 105 0.50 -0.93 21.19
C TYR A 105 -0.14 -0.82 19.81
N TRP A 106 0.67 -0.95 18.75
CA TRP A 106 0.24 -0.71 17.36
C TRP A 106 -1.01 -1.50 16.97
N LYS A 107 -1.19 -2.69 17.53
CA LYS A 107 -2.34 -3.55 17.25
C LYS A 107 -3.62 -2.92 17.77
N GLU A 108 -3.61 -2.42 18.99
CA GLU A 108 -4.77 -1.73 19.58
C GLU A 108 -5.12 -0.48 18.77
N VAL A 109 -4.12 0.33 18.43
CA VAL A 109 -4.31 1.53 17.60
C VAL A 109 -4.87 1.19 16.22
N SER A 110 -4.33 0.17 15.54
CA SER A 110 -4.80 -0.21 14.21
C SER A 110 -6.22 -0.74 14.22
N TYR A 111 -6.60 -1.52 15.24
CA TYR A 111 -7.95 -2.10 15.36
C TYR A 111 -8.99 -1.10 15.89
N ALA A 112 -8.57 -0.06 16.62
CA ALA A 112 -9.44 1.02 17.08
C ALA A 112 -9.89 1.95 15.94
N LYS A 113 -9.17 1.98 14.81
CA LYS A 113 -9.52 2.81 13.66
C LYS A 113 -10.88 2.47 13.06
N PHE A 114 -11.57 3.52 12.58
CA PHE A 114 -12.87 3.44 11.91
C PHE A 114 -13.96 2.75 12.75
N GLU A 115 -13.97 2.97 14.07
CA GLU A 115 -14.94 2.34 14.98
C GLU A 115 -14.93 0.80 14.89
N GLY A 116 -13.78 0.21 14.56
CA GLY A 116 -13.64 -1.24 14.33
C GLY A 116 -14.18 -1.74 12.99
N GLN A 117 -14.66 -0.87 12.10
CA GLN A 117 -15.02 -1.21 10.71
C GLN A 117 -13.79 -1.43 9.82
N GLY A 118 -12.62 -0.95 10.26
CA GLY A 118 -11.35 -1.05 9.57
C GLY A 118 -11.14 0.03 8.52
N SER A 119 -9.88 0.32 8.20
CA SER A 119 -9.55 1.28 7.13
C SER A 119 -9.80 0.66 5.76
N MET A 120 -10.70 1.26 4.98
CA MET A 120 -10.93 0.90 3.58
C MET A 120 -9.97 1.63 2.62
N GLY A 121 -8.95 2.30 3.16
CA GLY A 121 -7.93 2.99 2.39
C GLY A 121 -7.07 2.03 1.57
N ASN A 122 -6.43 2.55 0.53
CA ASN A 122 -5.47 1.82 -0.31
C ASN A 122 -4.11 1.60 0.36
N GLY A 123 -3.88 2.14 1.56
CA GLY A 123 -2.56 2.16 2.20
C GLY A 123 -1.96 0.79 2.40
N GLY A 124 -2.77 -0.23 2.73
CA GLY A 124 -2.33 -1.62 2.78
C GLY A 124 -1.93 -2.18 1.41
N ALA A 125 -2.64 -1.80 0.35
CA ALA A 125 -2.44 -2.31 -1.01
C ALA A 125 -1.25 -1.66 -1.73
N MET A 126 -0.98 -0.37 -1.51
CA MET A 126 0.07 0.37 -2.21
C MET A 126 1.47 -0.23 -2.05
N ARG A 127 1.72 -0.91 -0.93
CA ARG A 127 3.00 -1.56 -0.58
C ARG A 127 3.02 -3.08 -0.80
N ALA A 128 1.92 -3.68 -1.24
CA ALA A 128 1.75 -5.13 -1.26
C ALA A 128 2.48 -5.84 -2.41
N ALA A 129 2.83 -5.11 -3.49
CA ALA A 129 3.47 -5.73 -4.67
C ALA A 129 4.83 -6.36 -4.34
N VAL A 130 5.59 -5.77 -3.40
CA VAL A 130 6.87 -6.32 -2.91
C VAL A 130 6.69 -7.71 -2.32
N ILE A 131 5.61 -7.93 -1.57
CA ILE A 131 5.27 -9.22 -0.95
C ILE A 131 4.92 -10.24 -2.03
N GLY A 132 4.13 -9.83 -3.03
CA GLY A 132 3.77 -10.67 -4.17
C GLY A 132 4.99 -11.14 -4.96
N ALA A 133 5.94 -10.24 -5.20
CA ALA A 133 7.19 -10.57 -5.88
C ALA A 133 8.10 -11.49 -5.04
N TYR A 134 8.12 -11.33 -3.72
CA TYR A 134 8.93 -12.17 -2.83
C TYR A 134 8.38 -13.60 -2.71
N PHE A 135 7.06 -13.75 -2.63
CA PHE A 135 6.36 -15.04 -2.48
C PHE A 135 5.69 -15.51 -3.79
N TYR A 136 6.30 -15.20 -4.94
CA TYR A 136 5.73 -15.50 -6.27
C TYR A 136 5.42 -16.99 -6.50
N ASP A 137 6.09 -17.87 -5.77
CA ASP A 137 6.02 -19.33 -5.84
C ASP A 137 5.24 -19.97 -4.67
N ASP A 138 4.73 -19.18 -3.73
CA ASP A 138 4.01 -19.66 -2.54
C ASP A 138 2.83 -18.72 -2.20
N PHE A 139 1.67 -19.02 -2.79
CA PHE A 139 0.47 -18.20 -2.63
C PHE A 139 -0.10 -18.21 -1.20
N THR A 140 0.16 -19.27 -0.43
CA THR A 140 -0.27 -19.36 0.96
C THR A 140 0.49 -18.34 1.79
N ARG A 141 1.83 -18.37 1.71
CA ARG A 141 2.68 -17.40 2.40
C ARG A 141 2.48 -15.99 1.88
N LEU A 142 2.27 -15.81 0.57
CA LEU A 142 1.94 -14.50 -0.02
C LEU A 142 0.73 -13.90 0.68
N LYS A 143 -0.36 -14.66 0.78
CA LYS A 143 -1.61 -14.19 1.39
C LYS A 143 -1.40 -13.86 2.87
N GLU A 144 -0.80 -14.75 3.64
CA GLU A 144 -0.54 -14.55 5.07
C GLU A 144 0.31 -13.30 5.32
N ASN A 145 1.37 -13.11 4.54
CA ASN A 145 2.26 -11.96 4.68
C ASN A 145 1.61 -10.65 4.21
N ALA A 146 0.77 -10.69 3.18
CA ALA A 146 -0.01 -9.53 2.76
C ALA A 146 -1.02 -9.11 3.83
N GLU A 147 -1.69 -10.08 4.47
CA GLU A 147 -2.61 -9.84 5.59
C GLU A 147 -1.87 -9.23 6.80
N ARG A 148 -0.75 -9.84 7.21
CA ARG A 148 0.11 -9.33 8.30
C ARG A 148 0.61 -7.91 8.05
N SER A 149 1.05 -7.61 6.82
CA SER A 149 1.50 -6.26 6.45
C SER A 149 0.36 -5.25 6.51
N CYS A 150 -0.84 -5.63 6.04
CA CYS A 150 -2.02 -4.77 6.05
C CYS A 150 -2.48 -4.47 7.49
N GLU A 151 -2.54 -5.50 8.35
CA GLU A 151 -3.02 -5.44 9.73
C GLU A 151 -2.31 -4.36 10.56
N VAL A 152 -1.05 -4.02 10.27
CA VAL A 152 -0.29 -3.02 11.03
C VAL A 152 -0.96 -1.64 11.03
N THR A 153 -1.62 -1.26 9.93
CA THR A 153 -2.20 0.10 9.77
C THR A 153 -3.65 0.11 9.29
N HIS A 154 -4.09 -1.00 8.70
CA HIS A 154 -5.39 -1.18 8.06
C HIS A 154 -6.03 -2.48 8.55
N ALA A 155 -5.91 -2.76 9.86
CA ALA A 155 -6.63 -3.86 10.48
C ALA A 155 -8.14 -3.77 10.20
N ASN A 156 -8.74 -4.92 9.91
CA ASN A 156 -10.19 -5.08 9.86
C ASN A 156 -10.56 -6.26 10.75
N ARG A 157 -11.55 -6.06 11.61
CA ARG A 157 -12.03 -7.08 12.56
C ARG A 157 -12.76 -8.22 11.86
N LYS A 158 -13.34 -7.98 10.68
CA LYS A 158 -14.05 -9.01 9.90
C LYS A 158 -13.06 -9.80 9.04
N PRO A 159 -13.10 -11.14 9.07
CA PRO A 159 -12.39 -11.97 8.11
C PRO A 159 -12.69 -11.51 6.68
N TRP A 160 -11.69 -11.53 5.80
CA TRP A 160 -11.86 -11.14 4.38
C TRP A 160 -13.08 -11.83 3.72
N LYS A 161 -13.36 -13.09 4.09
CA LYS A 161 -14.50 -13.88 3.57
C LYS A 161 -15.88 -13.31 3.95
N GLU A 162 -15.95 -12.49 5.00
CA GLU A 162 -17.18 -11.89 5.53
C GLU A 162 -17.31 -10.41 5.14
N GLN A 163 -16.31 -9.84 4.48
CA GLN A 163 -16.35 -8.50 3.93
C GLN A 163 -17.18 -8.54 2.64
N ARG A 164 -18.41 -8.01 2.68
CA ARG A 164 -19.25 -7.89 1.49
C ARG A 164 -18.55 -6.96 0.48
N PRO A 165 -18.47 -7.32 -0.81
CA PRO A 165 -18.08 -6.35 -1.83
C PRO A 165 -19.05 -5.16 -1.77
N LEU A 166 -18.52 -3.95 -2.01
CA LEU A 166 -19.32 -2.73 -2.04
C LEU A 166 -20.56 -2.95 -2.95
N PRO A 167 -21.74 -2.42 -2.59
CA PRO A 167 -23.00 -2.69 -3.32
C PRO A 167 -22.94 -2.36 -4.82
N TRP A 168 -22.03 -1.47 -5.23
CA TRP A 168 -21.82 -1.04 -6.62
C TRP A 168 -20.70 -1.80 -7.35
N LEU A 169 -20.05 -2.78 -6.71
CA LEU A 169 -19.06 -3.64 -7.35
C LEU A 169 -19.70 -4.96 -7.77
N PRO A 170 -19.43 -5.45 -9.01
CA PRO A 170 -19.93 -6.74 -9.44
C PRO A 170 -19.38 -7.88 -8.54
N PRO A 171 -20.16 -8.96 -8.34
CA PRO A 171 -19.77 -10.07 -7.47
C PRO A 171 -18.43 -10.71 -7.89
N LEU A 172 -17.72 -11.29 -6.92
CA LEU A 172 -16.44 -11.98 -7.15
C LEU A 172 -16.68 -13.33 -7.84
N PRO A 173 -15.90 -13.68 -8.89
CA PRO A 173 -15.64 -15.08 -9.19
C PRO A 173 -14.92 -15.71 -7.99
N SER A 174 -15.27 -16.96 -7.65
CA SER A 174 -14.70 -17.68 -6.51
C SER A 174 -13.16 -17.68 -6.57
N GLY A 175 -12.52 -17.34 -5.44
CA GLY A 175 -11.07 -17.51 -5.25
C GLY A 175 -10.15 -16.28 -5.45
N LYS A 176 -10.66 -15.06 -5.67
CA LYS A 176 -9.81 -13.86 -5.85
C LYS A 176 -9.90 -12.86 -4.68
N SER A 177 -8.75 -12.34 -4.23
CA SER A 177 -8.59 -11.33 -3.16
C SER A 177 -8.93 -9.91 -3.65
N TRP A 178 -9.41 -9.03 -2.76
CA TRP A 178 -9.71 -7.63 -3.07
C TRP A 178 -8.49 -6.82 -3.52
N ILE A 179 -7.29 -7.20 -3.08
CA ILE A 179 -6.03 -6.59 -3.56
C ILE A 179 -5.94 -6.71 -5.08
N TRP A 180 -6.32 -7.87 -5.63
CA TRP A 180 -6.41 -8.06 -7.08
C TRP A 180 -7.56 -7.27 -7.70
N LYS A 181 -8.69 -7.08 -7.02
CA LYS A 181 -9.77 -6.19 -7.51
C LYS A 181 -9.40 -4.71 -7.46
N PHE A 182 -8.64 -4.22 -6.48
CA PHE A 182 -8.18 -2.82 -6.44
C PHE A 182 -7.18 -2.55 -7.57
N LEU A 183 -6.19 -3.45 -7.74
CA LEU A 183 -5.24 -3.42 -8.86
C LEU A 183 -5.95 -3.56 -10.22
N ILE A 184 -6.85 -4.53 -10.39
CA ILE A 184 -7.58 -4.77 -11.66
C ILE A 184 -8.62 -3.67 -11.91
N SER A 185 -9.34 -3.16 -10.91
CA SER A 185 -10.34 -2.10 -11.09
C SER A 185 -9.71 -0.77 -11.52
N ARG A 186 -8.49 -0.45 -11.09
CA ARG A 186 -7.73 0.72 -11.58
C ARG A 186 -7.20 0.51 -13.00
N ILE A 187 -6.88 -0.73 -13.38
CA ILE A 187 -6.47 -1.09 -14.75
C ILE A 187 -7.67 -1.13 -15.71
N SER A 188 -8.82 -1.66 -15.27
CA SER A 188 -10.04 -1.85 -16.08
C SER A 188 -10.95 -0.62 -16.17
N SER A 189 -10.75 0.40 -15.32
CA SER A 189 -11.45 1.70 -15.42
C SER A 189 -10.89 2.62 -16.53
N GLY A 190 -9.95 2.13 -17.34
CA GLY A 190 -9.53 2.80 -18.57
C GLY A 190 -8.49 3.91 -18.40
N LEU A 191 -7.86 4.05 -17.22
CA LEU A 191 -6.77 5.02 -17.02
C LEU A 191 -5.43 4.60 -17.65
N PHE A 192 -5.32 3.40 -18.22
CA PHE A 192 -4.23 2.98 -19.11
C PHE A 192 -4.80 2.31 -20.37
N ARG A 193 -5.55 3.05 -21.19
CA ARG A 193 -5.64 2.72 -22.61
C ARG A 193 -4.42 3.33 -23.31
N MET A 194 -3.34 2.57 -23.41
CA MET A 194 -2.41 2.77 -24.52
C MET A 194 -3.12 2.26 -25.77
N ASN A 195 -3.60 3.20 -26.59
CA ASN A 195 -3.55 3.02 -28.04
C ASN A 195 -2.09 3.14 -28.45
#